data_AF-A0A2W4Q0A0-F1
#
_entry.id   AF-A0A2W4Q0A0-F1
#
_cell.length_a   1.000
_cell.length_b   1.000
_cell.length_c   1.000
_cell.angle_alpha   90.00
_cell.angle_beta   90.00
_cell.angle_gamma   90.00
#
_symmetry.space_group_name_H-M   'P 1'
#
loop_
_entity.id
_entity.type
_entity.pdbx_description
1 polymer ?
#
loop_
_entity_poly.entity_id
_entity_poly.type
_entity_poly.pdbx_seq_one_letter_code
_entity_poly.pdbx_strand_id
1 'polypeptide(L)' 'MKELLAQLTAVWGPPGREQAVAAAIADLVRPHVDEVRTDALGNLLAVRRPRGTAATAAPKLLLVAHMDAP' A
#
# COMPACT_ATOMS: atom_id res chain seq x y z
N MET A 1 6.02 -9.81 -13.31
CA MET A 1 6.53 -9.64 -11.92
C MET A 1 7.84 -8.88 -11.91
N LYS A 2 8.80 -9.24 -12.76
CA LYS A 2 10.08 -8.50 -12.89
C LYS A 2 9.85 -7.03 -13.24
N GLU A 3 8.83 -6.76 -14.03
CA GLU A 3 8.43 -5.42 -14.48
C GLU A 3 7.93 -4.56 -13.31
N LEU A 4 7.07 -5.12 -12.45
CA LEU A 4 6.57 -4.44 -11.25
C LEU A 4 7.70 -4.17 -10.26
N LEU A 5 8.58 -5.16 -10.05
CA LEU A 5 9.76 -4.97 -9.21
C LEU A 5 10.64 -3.86 -9.77
N ALA A 6 10.97 -3.89 -11.06
CA ALA A 6 11.78 -2.86 -11.70
C ALA A 6 11.15 -1.46 -11.60
N GLN A 7 9.82 -1.36 -11.75
CA GLN A 7 9.09 -0.11 -11.57
C GLN A 7 9.23 0.44 -10.15
N LEU A 8 8.95 -0.38 -9.14
CA LEU A 8 8.99 0.05 -7.73
C LEU A 8 10.41 0.34 -7.24
N THR A 9 11.40 -0.48 -7.62
CA THR A 9 12.81 -0.28 -7.22
C THR A 9 13.46 0.90 -7.94
N ALA A 10 12.89 1.39 -9.03
CA ALA A 10 13.35 2.60 -9.71
C ALA A 10 12.85 3.89 -9.04
N VAL A 11 11.91 3.80 -8.10
CA VAL A 11 11.37 4.97 -7.38
C VAL A 11 12.32 5.35 -6.24
N TRP A 12 12.66 6.62 -6.17
CA TRP A 12 13.47 7.17 -5.07
C TRP A 12 12.62 7.32 -3.80
N GLY A 13 13.05 6.73 -2.70
CA GLY A 13 12.35 6.80 -1.41
C GLY A 13 13.28 6.53 -0.23
N PRO A 14 14.22 7.43 0.09
CA PRO A 14 15.02 7.31 1.31
C PRO A 14 14.14 7.56 2.54
N PRO A 15 14.62 7.20 3.74
CA PRO A 15 13.89 7.43 4.98
C PRO A 15 13.44 8.90 5.13
N GLY A 16 12.14 9.10 5.37
CA GLY A 16 11.47 10.40 5.50
C GLY A 16 11.05 11.07 4.18
N ARG A 17 11.31 10.46 3.02
CA ARG A 17 10.94 10.99 1.69
C ARG A 17 10.29 9.92 0.80
N GLU A 18 9.42 9.12 1.37
CA GLU A 18 8.78 7.97 0.73
C GLU A 18 7.53 8.34 -0.07
N GLN A 19 7.18 9.63 -0.20
CA GLN A 19 5.90 10.05 -0.78
C GLN A 19 5.75 9.61 -2.25
N ALA A 20 6.86 9.57 -3.00
CA ALA A 20 6.87 9.08 -4.39
C ALA A 20 6.58 7.58 -4.47
N VAL A 21 7.18 6.78 -3.56
CA VAL A 21 6.93 5.34 -3.45
C VAL A 21 5.47 5.09 -3.04
N ALA A 22 4.97 5.83 -2.06
CA ALA A 22 3.58 5.76 -1.62
C ALA A 22 2.59 6.06 -2.76
N ALA A 23 2.86 7.08 -3.58
CA ALA A 23 2.03 7.41 -4.74
C ALA A 23 2.03 6.29 -5.79
N ALA A 24 3.21 5.74 -6.12
CA ALA A 24 3.33 4.65 -7.07
C ALA A 24 2.58 3.39 -6.60
N ILE A 25 2.74 3.01 -5.34
CA ILE A 25 2.01 1.87 -4.76
C ILE A 25 0.51 2.15 -4.72
N ALA A 26 0.08 3.37 -4.37
CA ALA A 26 -1.33 3.75 -4.34
C ALA A 26 -2.01 3.53 -5.69
N ASP A 27 -1.38 3.95 -6.78
CA ASP A 27 -1.92 3.76 -8.14
C ASP A 27 -2.08 2.28 -8.49
N LEU A 28 -1.09 1.46 -8.11
CA LEU A 28 -1.11 0.02 -8.34
C LEU A 28 -2.17 -0.71 -7.51
N VAL A 29 -2.38 -0.32 -6.26
CA VAL A 29 -3.30 -1.03 -5.35
C VAL A 29 -4.75 -0.57 -5.45
N ARG A 30 -5.01 0.68 -5.89
CA ARG A 30 -6.36 1.27 -6.04
C ARG A 30 -7.41 0.33 -6.66
N PRO A 31 -7.15 -0.40 -7.78
CA PRO A 31 -8.16 -1.28 -8.36
C PRO A 31 -8.47 -2.53 -7.52
N HIS A 32 -7.68 -2.83 -6.50
CA HIS A 32 -7.77 -4.06 -5.71
C HIS A 32 -8.35 -3.85 -4.31
N VAL A 33 -8.49 -2.60 -3.86
CA VAL A 33 -8.91 -2.24 -2.50
C VAL A 33 -10.08 -1.27 -2.53
N ASP A 34 -10.78 -1.15 -1.40
CA ASP A 34 -11.97 -0.31 -1.30
C ASP A 34 -11.64 1.10 -0.75
N GLU A 35 -10.43 1.30 -0.21
CA GLU A 35 -9.96 2.58 0.30
C GLU A 35 -8.42 2.63 0.24
N VAL A 36 -7.90 3.79 -0.13
CA VAL A 36 -6.48 4.13 -0.06
C VAL A 36 -6.35 5.46 0.65
N ARG A 37 -5.58 5.51 1.73
CA ARG A 37 -5.30 6.74 2.48
C ARG A 37 -3.90 6.74 3.05
N THR A 38 -3.42 7.91 3.45
CA THR A 38 -2.17 8.07 4.18
C THR A 38 -2.45 8.49 5.63
N ASP A 39 -1.57 8.11 6.56
CA ASP A 39 -1.58 8.68 7.91
C ASP A 39 -0.69 9.92 8.02
N ALA A 40 -0.62 10.50 9.22
CA ALA A 40 0.19 11.70 9.49
C ALA A 40 1.70 11.47 9.37
N LEU A 41 2.17 10.21 9.38
CA LEU A 41 3.57 9.84 9.22
C LEU A 41 3.93 9.55 7.76
N GLY A 42 2.94 9.53 6.87
CA GLY A 42 3.13 9.25 5.44
C GLY A 42 3.01 7.76 5.07
N ASN A 43 2.59 6.89 5.99
CA ASN A 43 2.36 5.48 5.66
C ASN A 43 1.16 5.35 4.72
N LEU A 44 1.29 4.50 3.70
CA LEU A 44 0.17 4.16 2.82
C LEU A 44 -0.66 3.02 3.42
N LEU A 45 -1.95 3.28 3.65
CA LEU A 45 -2.92 2.29 4.11
C LEU A 45 -3.87 1.94 2.97
N ALA A 46 -3.87 0.67 2.58
CA ALA A 46 -4.77 0.11 1.59
C ALA A 46 -5.75 -0.86 2.28
N VAL A 47 -7.04 -0.50 2.33
CA VAL A 47 -8.05 -1.26 3.08
C VAL A 47 -8.98 -1.98 2.12
N ARG A 48 -9.02 -3.31 2.27
CA ARG A 48 -10.03 -4.16 1.62
C ARG A 48 -11.05 -4.62 2.64
N ARG A 49 -12.32 -4.28 2.40
CA ARG A 49 -13.44 -4.63 3.27
C ARG A 49 -13.88 -6.07 2.99
N PRO A 50 -14.25 -6.84 4.03
CA PRO A 50 -14.81 -8.17 3.84
C PRO A 50 -16.13 -8.09 3.05
N ARG A 51 -16.43 -9.13 2.27
CA ARG A 51 -17.63 -9.21 1.42
C ARG A 51 -18.42 -10.49 1.71
N GLY A 52 -19.71 -10.48 1.38
CA GLY A 52 -20.59 -11.63 1.56
C GLY A 52 -20.74 -12.03 3.03
N THR A 53 -20.75 -13.33 3.31
CA THR A 53 -20.90 -13.89 4.66
C THR A 53 -19.82 -13.45 5.64
N ALA A 54 -18.65 -13.01 5.14
CA ALA A 54 -17.57 -12.51 5.97
C ALA A 54 -17.80 -11.07 6.49
N ALA A 55 -18.78 -10.33 5.95
CA ALA A 55 -19.00 -8.92 6.30
C ALA A 55 -19.37 -8.69 7.78
N THR A 56 -19.93 -9.69 8.46
CA THR A 56 -20.43 -9.58 9.83
C THR A 56 -19.45 -10.10 10.90
N ALA A 57 -18.39 -10.83 10.51
CA ALA A 57 -17.53 -11.52 11.47
C ALA A 57 -16.06 -11.68 11.04
N ALA A 58 -15.62 -11.03 9.96
CA ALA A 58 -14.23 -11.17 9.53
C ALA A 58 -13.24 -10.56 10.55
N PRO A 59 -12.16 -11.26 10.92
CA PRO A 59 -11.09 -10.68 11.70
C PRO A 59 -10.34 -9.61 10.88
N LYS A 60 -9.72 -8.66 11.57
CA LYS A 60 -8.83 -7.67 10.93
C LYS A 60 -7.45 -8.28 10.73
N LEU A 61 -7.02 -8.40 9.47
CA LEU A 61 -5.67 -8.81 9.10
C LEU A 61 -4.86 -7.59 8.65
N LEU A 62 -3.65 -7.43 9.17
CA LEU A 62 -2.70 -6.40 8.76
C LEU A 62 -1.50 -7.06 8.07
N LEU A 63 -1.26 -6.68 6.81
CA LEU A 63 -0.05 -7.03 6.07
C LEU A 63 0.81 -5.77 5.97
N VAL A 64 2.08 -5.87 6.33
CA VAL A 64 3.01 -4.74 6.37
C VAL A 64 4.22 -4.99 5.48
N ALA A 65 4.67 -3.93 4.82
CA ALA A 65 5.93 -3.81 4.13
C ALA A 65 6.40 -2.36 4.29
N HIS A 66 7.70 -2.14 4.32
CA HIS A 66 8.27 -0.80 4.44
C HIS A 66 8.49 -0.20 3.03
N MET A 67 8.39 1.13 2.92
CA MET A 67 8.54 1.85 1.63
C MET A 67 9.92 2.45 1.44
N ASP A 68 10.67 2.62 2.52
CA ASP A 68 11.99 3.21 2.54
C ASP A 68 13.05 2.25 1.99
N ALA A 69 14.03 2.82 1.29
CA ALA A 69 15.22 2.14 0.84
C ALA A 69 16.47 2.91 1.32
N PRO A 70 17.60 2.23 1.57
CA PRO A 70 18.84 2.87 2.02
C PRO A 70 19.43 3.85 0.99
#